data_AF-A0A852RSM1-F1
#
_entry.id   AF-A0A852RSM1-F1
#
_cell.length_a   1.000
_cell.length_b   1.000
_cell.length_c   1.000
_cell.angle_alpha   90.00
_cell.angle_beta   90.00
_cell.angle_gamma   90.00
#
_symmetry.space_group_name_H-M   'P 1'
#
loop_
_entity.id
_entity.type
_entity.pdbx_description
1 polymer ?
#
loop_
_entity_poly.entity_id
_entity_poly.type
_entity_poly.pdbx_seq_one_letter_code
_entity_poly.pdbx_strand_id
1 'polypeptide(L)' 'MPMMNSEARKRAAARELLTDPRAEARRLADEWDREADHEEACGNGFAAVILHAHARDLRAALEDPDRGDQPVQPLSA' A
#
# COMPACT_ATOMS: atom_id res chain seq x y z
N MET A 1 35.54 18.79 9.67
CA MET A 1 34.10 19.14 9.81
C MET A 1 33.24 17.98 9.29
N PRO A 2 32.86 16.97 10.10
CA PRO A 2 31.99 15.88 9.67
C PRO A 2 30.58 16.07 10.24
N MET A 3 29.81 17.03 9.71
CA MET A 3 28.45 17.33 10.20
C MET A 3 27.34 16.86 9.25
N MET A 4 27.68 16.29 8.08
CA MET A 4 26.68 15.82 7.10
C MET A 4 26.14 14.40 7.37
N ASN A 5 26.84 13.56 8.14
CA ASN A 5 26.45 12.15 8.29
C ASN A 5 25.28 11.93 9.28
N SER A 6 25.08 12.87 10.22
CA SER A 6 24.04 12.76 11.25
C SER A 6 22.63 13.03 10.72
N GLU A 7 22.47 13.91 9.71
CA GLU A 7 21.15 14.14 9.10
C GLU A 7 20.70 12.98 8.20
N ALA A 8 21.64 12.40 7.43
CA ALA A 8 21.35 11.23 6.59
C ALA A 8 20.92 10.02 7.44
N ARG A 9 21.61 9.76 8.55
CA ARG A 9 21.21 8.71 9.51
C ARG A 9 19.87 8.99 10.18
N LYS A 10 19.56 10.25 10.53
CA LYS A 10 18.24 10.59 11.10
C LYS A 10 17.11 10.38 10.10
N ARG A 11 17.29 10.71 8.82
CA ARG A 11 16.29 10.43 7.78
C ARG A 11 16.13 8.93 7.50
N ALA A 12 17.22 8.16 7.54
CA ALA A 12 17.17 6.71 7.41
C ALA A 12 16.46 6.05 8.61
N ALA A 13 16.80 6.46 9.83
CA ALA A 13 16.16 5.98 11.05
C ALA A 13 14.69 6.39 11.14
N ALA A 14 14.31 7.59 10.67
CA ALA A 14 12.92 8.00 10.56
C ALA A 14 12.13 7.19 9.52
N ARG A 15 12.81 6.66 8.49
CA ARG A 15 12.23 5.72 7.51
C ARG A 15 12.08 4.31 8.08
N GLU A 16 13.00 3.86 8.93
CA GLU A 16 12.92 2.57 9.62
C GLU A 16 11.91 2.57 10.79
N LEU A 17 11.58 3.75 11.35
CA LEU A 17 10.57 3.90 12.41
C LEU A 17 9.13 3.96 11.88
N LEU A 18 8.94 4.11 10.57
CA LEU A 18 7.64 4.02 9.92
C LEU A 18 7.33 2.53 9.74
N THR A 19 6.19 2.11 10.28
CA THR A 19 5.61 0.77 10.18
C THR A 19 5.90 0.12 8.81
N ASP A 20 6.14 -1.20 8.79
CA ASP A 20 6.27 -1.96 7.54
C ASP A 20 5.12 -1.58 6.58
N PRO A 21 5.41 -0.91 5.44
CA PRO A 21 4.38 -0.40 4.53
C PRO A 21 3.56 -1.53 3.92
N ARG A 22 4.12 -2.74 3.81
CA ARG A 22 3.37 -3.94 3.38
C ARG A 22 2.41 -4.38 4.48
N ALA A 23 2.81 -4.30 5.74
CA ALA A 23 1.93 -4.61 6.86
C ALA A 23 0.78 -3.60 6.98
N GLU A 24 1.03 -2.31 6.73
CA GLU A 24 -0.03 -1.29 6.67
C GLU A 24 -0.98 -1.52 5.49
N ALA A 25 -0.44 -1.80 4.30
CA ALA A 25 -1.25 -2.10 3.12
C ALA A 25 -2.13 -3.36 3.30
N ARG A 26 -1.63 -4.40 3.99
CA ARG A 26 -2.45 -5.56 4.36
C ARG A 26 -3.61 -5.16 5.29
N ARG A 27 -3.34 -4.36 6.32
CA ARG A 27 -4.39 -3.87 7.24
C ARG A 27 -5.46 -3.06 6.52
N LEU A 28 -5.05 -2.23 5.56
CA LEU A 28 -5.95 -1.42 4.75
C LEU A 28 -6.87 -2.30 3.89
N ALA A 29 -6.32 -3.34 3.25
CA ALA A 29 -7.14 -4.30 2.50
C ALA A 29 -8.18 -5.01 3.39
N ASP A 30 -7.80 -5.39 4.61
CA ASP A 30 -8.71 -6.02 5.57
C ASP A 30 -9.77 -5.06 6.12
N GLU A 31 -9.48 -3.76 6.18
CA GLU A 31 -10.44 -2.73 6.55
C GLU A 31 -11.47 -2.50 5.44
N TRP A 32 -11.03 -2.45 4.17
CA TRP A 32 -11.94 -2.33 3.03
C TRP A 32 -12.89 -3.52 2.90
N ASP A 33 -12.44 -4.74 3.18
CA ASP A 33 -13.35 -5.90 3.21
C ASP A 33 -14.41 -5.77 4.32
N ARG A 34 -14.02 -5.31 5.52
CA ARG A 34 -14.99 -5.09 6.60
C ARG A 34 -16.01 -4.00 6.26
N GLU A 35 -15.57 -2.95 5.58
CA GLU A 35 -16.49 -1.91 5.12
C GLU A 35 -17.39 -2.42 3.97
N ALA A 36 -16.87 -3.29 3.11
CA ALA A 36 -17.67 -3.91 2.06
C ALA A 36 -18.79 -4.78 2.65
N ASP A 37 -18.48 -5.59 3.65
CA ASP A 37 -19.47 -6.40 4.38
C ASP A 37 -20.55 -5.51 5.03
N HIS A 38 -20.14 -4.35 5.58
CA HIS A 38 -21.05 -3.37 6.16
C HIS A 38 -21.96 -2.72 5.10
N GLU A 39 -21.40 -2.27 3.98
CA GLU A 39 -22.16 -1.70 2.87
C GLU A 39 -23.15 -2.71 2.25
N GLU A 40 -22.75 -3.98 2.13
CA GLU A 40 -23.66 -5.05 1.70
C GLU A 40 -24.82 -5.22 2.68
N ALA A 41 -24.56 -5.24 3.99
CA ALA A 41 -25.58 -5.31 5.02
C ALA A 41 -26.51 -4.08 5.04
N CYS A 42 -26.00 -2.90 4.67
CA CYS A 42 -26.78 -1.67 4.50
C CYS A 42 -27.58 -1.63 3.18
N GLY A 43 -27.46 -2.66 2.33
CA GLY A 43 -28.17 -2.76 1.05
C GLY A 43 -27.46 -2.04 -0.11
N ASN A 44 -26.22 -1.61 0.08
CA ASN A 44 -25.38 -0.96 -0.92
C ASN A 44 -24.38 -1.95 -1.53
N GLY A 45 -24.90 -2.97 -2.22
CA GLY A 45 -24.07 -4.00 -2.84
C GLY A 45 -23.11 -3.46 -3.92
N PHE A 46 -23.41 -2.30 -4.53
CA PHE A 46 -22.50 -1.68 -5.50
C PHE A 46 -21.21 -1.18 -4.83
N ALA A 47 -21.31 -0.49 -3.69
CA ALA A 47 -20.14 -0.06 -2.94
C ALA A 47 -19.35 -1.27 -2.40
N ALA A 48 -20.04 -2.28 -1.88
CA ALA A 48 -19.42 -3.51 -1.40
C ALA A 48 -18.55 -4.19 -2.48
N VAL A 49 -19.07 -4.33 -3.71
CA VAL A 49 -18.33 -4.92 -4.82
C VAL A 49 -17.05 -4.13 -5.15
N ILE A 50 -17.14 -2.79 -5.16
CA ILE A 50 -15.98 -1.93 -5.43
C ILE A 50 -14.93 -2.09 -4.33
N LEU A 51 -15.35 -2.09 -3.06
CA LEU A 51 -14.45 -2.21 -1.92
C LEU A 51 -13.74 -3.56 -1.89
N HIS A 52 -14.46 -4.68 -2.12
CA HIS A 52 -13.85 -6.00 -2.25
C HIS A 52 -12.88 -6.09 -3.43
N ALA A 53 -13.20 -5.46 -4.56
CA ALA A 53 -12.30 -5.43 -5.72
C ALA A 53 -11.00 -4.70 -5.37
N HIS A 54 -11.07 -3.54 -4.72
CA HIS A 54 -9.88 -2.81 -4.27
C HIS A 54 -9.07 -3.56 -3.21
N ALA A 55 -9.72 -4.21 -2.25
CA ALA A 55 -9.04 -5.06 -1.27
C ALA A 55 -8.29 -6.22 -1.93
N ARG A 56 -8.91 -6.88 -2.92
CA ARG A 56 -8.29 -7.96 -3.71
C ARG A 56 -7.10 -7.46 -4.52
N ASP A 57 -7.25 -6.35 -5.24
CA ASP A 57 -6.18 -5.78 -6.06
C ASP A 57 -4.97 -5.37 -5.20
N LEU A 58 -5.21 -4.79 -4.02
CA LEU A 58 -4.16 -4.43 -3.09
C LEU A 58 -3.42 -5.67 -2.56
N ARG A 59 -4.13 -6.73 -2.18
CA ARG A 59 -3.51 -8.00 -1.77
C ARG A 59 -2.69 -8.62 -2.89
N ALA A 60 -3.23 -8.66 -4.11
CA ALA A 60 -2.51 -9.16 -5.28
C ALA A 60 -1.22 -8.37 -5.55
N ALA A 61 -1.26 -7.03 -5.42
CA ALA A 61 -0.09 -6.19 -5.56
C ALA A 61 0.97 -6.41 -4.46
N LEU A 62 0.57 -6.88 -3.27
CA LEU A 62 1.48 -7.21 -2.18
C LEU A 62 2.08 -8.62 -2.29
N GLU A 63 1.41 -9.52 -3.00
CA GLU A 63 1.85 -10.89 -3.25
C GLU A 63 2.83 -10.99 -4.42
N ASP A 64 2.81 -10.04 -5.35
CA ASP A 64 3.72 -9.98 -6.49
C ASP A 64 5.01 -9.20 -6.14
N PRO A 65 6.15 -9.88 -5.89
CA PRO A 65 7.40 -9.20 -5.55
C PRO A 65 8.03 -8.45 -6.74
N ASP A 66 7.57 -8.68 -7.97
CA ASP A 66 8.25 -8.25 -9.20
C ASP A 66 7.64 -6.98 -9.83
N ARG A 67 6.51 -6.51 -9.28
CA ARG A 67 5.80 -5.31 -9.79
C ARG A 67 6.35 -3.99 -9.27
N GLY A 68 7.24 -4.03 -8.27
CA GLY A 68 7.80 -2.85 -7.61
C GLY A 68 9.06 -2.25 -8.26
N ASP A 69 9.63 -2.91 -9.27
CA ASP A 69 10.92 -2.54 -9.87
C ASP A 69 10.88 -2.44 -11.40
N GLN A 70 9.71 -2.21 -12.00
CA GLN A 70 9.67 -1.91 -13.44
C GLN A 70 10.16 -0.48 -13.70
N PRO A 71 11.34 -0.28 -14.31
CA PRO A 71 11.75 1.04 -14.75
C PRO A 71 10.74 1.49 -15.81
N VAL A 72 10.10 2.63 -15.58
CA VAL A 72 9.33 3.35 -16.59
C VAL A 72 10.30 3.68 -17.73
N GLN A 73 10.31 2.84 -18.77
CA GLN A 73 11.13 3.05 -19.96
C GLN A 73 10.59 4.31 -20.65
N PRO A 74 11.41 5.35 -20.88
CA PRO A 74 10.95 6.52 -21.62
C PRO A 74 10.67 6.10 -23.06
N LEU A 75 9.44 6.37 -23.51
CA LEU A 75 9.00 6.19 -24.88
C LEU A 75 9.92 7.01 -25.80
N SER A 76 10.85 6.36 -26.47
CA SER A 76 11.66 7.00 -27.51
C SER A 76 10.81 7.15 -28.76
N ALA A 77 10.60 8.40 -29.18
CA ALA A 77 9.92 8.82 -30.39
C ALA A 77 10.81 8.69 -31.63
#